data_AF-A0AAE1N3P9-F1
#
_entry.id   AF-A0AAE1N3P9-F1
#
_cell.length_a   1.000
_cell.length_b   1.000
_cell.length_c   1.000
_cell.angle_alpha   90.00
_cell.angle_beta   90.00
_cell.angle_gamma   90.00
#
_symmetry.space_group_name_H-M   'P 1'
#
loop_
_entity.id
_entity.type
_entity.pdbx_description
1 polymer ?
#
loop_
_entity_poly.entity_id
_entity_poly.type
_entity_poly.pdbx_seq_one_letter_code
_entity_poly.pdbx_strand_id
1 'polypeptide(L)'
;MKPKTSVNRPPTPDVLENPPEREPTLQELLNIKLIESGEKERLMELLRERLVECGWKDDMKALCRAFVKKQGRNNVTVDELVHVITPKGRASIPDSVKAELLQRIRTFLMSAAV
;
A
#
# COMPACT_ATOMS: atom_id res chain seq x y z
N MET A 1 -59.25 38.57 23.38
CA MET A 1 -58.22 37.51 23.22
C MET A 1 -57.75 37.54 21.77
N LYS A 2 -56.52 37.98 21.51
CA LYS A 2 -55.94 38.04 20.14
C LYS A 2 -55.08 36.77 19.93
N PRO A 3 -55.25 36.04 18.82
CA PRO A 3 -54.50 34.81 18.56
C PRO A 3 -53.02 35.10 18.29
N LYS A 4 -52.17 34.19 18.77
CA LYS A 4 -50.72 34.31 18.85
C LYS A 4 -50.06 34.41 17.47
N THR A 5 -49.01 35.23 17.43
CA THR A 5 -48.12 35.51 16.30
C THR A 5 -47.56 34.25 15.65
N SER A 6 -47.70 34.16 14.33
CA SER A 6 -47.04 33.16 13.48
C SER A 6 -45.52 33.37 13.54
N VAL A 7 -44.81 32.42 14.12
CA VAL A 7 -43.35 32.40 14.10
C VAL A 7 -42.93 31.91 12.72
N ASN A 8 -42.39 32.81 11.90
CA ASN A 8 -41.64 32.43 10.70
C ASN A 8 -40.40 31.65 11.14
N ARG A 9 -40.49 30.31 11.09
CA ARG A 9 -39.34 29.44 11.28
C ARG A 9 -38.49 29.52 10.01
N PRO A 10 -37.20 29.90 10.09
CA PRO A 10 -36.30 29.82 8.94
C PRO A 10 -36.28 28.39 8.39
N PRO A 11 -36.18 28.19 7.06
CA PRO A 11 -35.93 26.87 6.54
C PRO A 11 -34.59 26.39 7.10
N THR A 12 -34.62 25.30 7.85
CA THR A 12 -33.41 24.54 8.18
C THR A 12 -32.70 24.28 6.85
N PRO A 13 -31.42 24.63 6.69
CA PRO A 13 -30.65 24.16 5.55
C PRO A 13 -30.75 22.65 5.58
N ASP A 14 -31.19 22.04 4.48
CA ASP A 14 -31.13 20.60 4.30
C ASP A 14 -29.73 20.16 4.71
N VAL A 15 -29.64 19.48 5.84
CA VAL A 15 -28.46 18.72 6.18
C VAL A 15 -28.38 17.72 5.03
N LEU A 16 -27.37 17.87 4.17
CA LEU A 16 -26.89 16.79 3.30
C LEU A 16 -26.41 15.67 4.22
N GLU A 17 -27.35 14.99 4.88
CA GLU A 17 -27.13 13.75 5.60
C GLU A 17 -26.87 12.68 4.54
N ASN A 18 -25.64 12.18 4.55
CA ASN A 18 -25.00 11.28 3.59
C ASN A 18 -24.35 12.00 2.40
N PRO A 19 -23.07 12.42 2.53
CA PRO A 19 -22.20 12.44 1.36
C PRO A 19 -22.33 11.09 0.63
N PRO A 20 -22.46 11.07 -0.70
CA PRO A 20 -22.61 9.81 -1.43
C PRO A 20 -21.41 8.92 -1.07
N GLU A 21 -21.69 7.77 -0.48
CA GLU A 21 -20.69 6.74 -0.25
C GLU A 21 -20.05 6.45 -1.60
N ARG A 22 -18.79 6.86 -1.77
CA ARG A 22 -18.07 6.67 -3.01
C ARG A 22 -17.95 5.17 -3.23
N GLU A 23 -18.54 4.69 -4.31
CA GLU A 23 -18.39 3.29 -4.70
C GLU A 23 -16.89 2.96 -4.81
N PRO A 24 -16.43 1.87 -4.18
CA PRO A 24 -15.04 1.47 -4.25
C PRO A 24 -14.68 1.19 -5.71
N THR A 25 -13.56 1.74 -6.13
CA THR A 25 -12.99 1.46 -7.45
C THR A 25 -12.68 -0.02 -7.59
N LEU A 26 -12.61 -0.52 -8.83
CA LEU A 26 -12.22 -1.89 -9.11
C LEU A 26 -10.88 -2.27 -8.44
N GLN A 27 -9.92 -1.33 -8.38
CA GLN A 27 -8.64 -1.54 -7.71
C GLN A 27 -8.80 -1.73 -6.19
N GLU A 28 -9.68 -0.96 -5.56
CA GLU A 28 -9.99 -1.09 -4.13
C GLU A 28 -10.68 -2.42 -3.84
N LEU A 29 -11.67 -2.81 -4.65
CA LEU A 29 -12.34 -4.10 -4.55
C LEU A 29 -11.38 -5.29 -4.70
N LEU A 30 -10.44 -5.21 -5.66
CA LEU A 30 -9.40 -6.21 -5.83
C LEU A 30 -8.48 -6.31 -4.60
N ASN A 31 -8.05 -5.17 -4.06
CA ASN A 31 -7.21 -5.13 -2.87
C ASN A 31 -7.93 -5.68 -1.63
N ILE A 32 -9.22 -5.36 -1.45
CA ILE A 32 -10.06 -5.94 -0.38
C ILE A 32 -10.08 -7.46 -0.51
N LYS A 33 -10.39 -7.99 -1.71
CA LYS A 33 -10.44 -9.44 -1.94
C LYS A 33 -9.11 -10.14 -1.70
N LEU A 34 -7.99 -9.52 -2.09
CA LEU A 34 -6.65 -10.04 -1.81
C LEU A 34 -6.33 -10.10 -0.31
N ILE A 35 -6.79 -9.11 0.45
CA ILE A 35 -6.60 -9.05 1.92
C ILE A 35 -7.49 -10.09 2.62
N GLU A 36 -8.79 -10.08 2.35
CA GLU A 36 -9.76 -10.94 3.05
C GLU A 36 -9.52 -12.43 2.81
N SER A 37 -9.01 -12.79 1.62
CA SER A 37 -8.63 -14.17 1.28
C SER A 37 -7.27 -14.60 1.86
N GLY A 38 -6.53 -13.69 2.49
CA GLY A 38 -5.15 -13.91 2.95
C GLY A 38 -4.13 -14.07 1.81
N GLU A 39 -4.53 -13.82 0.56
CA GLU A 39 -3.63 -13.96 -0.60
C GLU A 39 -2.53 -12.91 -0.59
N LYS A 40 -2.83 -11.70 -0.10
CA LYS A 40 -1.84 -10.64 0.05
C LYS A 40 -0.70 -11.08 0.97
N GLU A 41 -1.01 -11.73 2.08
CA GLU A 41 -0.02 -12.23 3.05
C GLU A 41 0.84 -13.34 2.42
N ARG A 42 0.22 -14.26 1.67
CA ARG A 42 0.94 -15.31 0.92
C ARG A 42 1.88 -14.72 -0.14
N LEU A 43 1.43 -13.71 -0.88
CA LEU A 43 2.23 -12.99 -1.87
C LEU A 43 3.39 -12.21 -1.23
N MET A 44 3.15 -11.58 -0.07
CA MET A 44 4.20 -10.91 0.69
C MET A 44 5.28 -11.89 1.16
N GLU A 45 4.89 -13.09 1.61
CA GLU A 45 5.85 -14.10 2.03
C GLU A 45 6.66 -14.64 0.86
N LEU A 46 6.00 -14.98 -0.26
CA LEU A 46 6.68 -15.39 -1.49
C LEU A 46 7.69 -14.32 -1.97
N LEU A 47 7.31 -13.04 -1.93
CA LEU A 47 8.23 -11.96 -2.27
C LEU A 47 9.45 -11.95 -1.34
N ARG A 48 9.26 -12.10 -0.01
CA ARG A 48 10.37 -12.14 0.95
C ARG A 48 11.31 -13.30 0.67
N GLU A 49 10.77 -14.50 0.43
CA GLU A 49 11.54 -15.70 0.08
C GLU A 49 12.38 -15.45 -1.17
N ARG A 50 11.77 -14.99 -2.26
CA ARG A 50 12.48 -14.73 -3.53
C ARG A 50 13.55 -13.66 -3.41
N LEU A 51 13.32 -12.59 -2.64
CA LEU A 51 14.31 -11.55 -2.38
C LEU A 51 15.49 -12.03 -1.51
N VAL A 52 15.28 -13.06 -0.69
CA VAL A 52 16.36 -13.73 0.04
C VAL A 52 17.14 -14.66 -0.90
N GLU A 53 16.44 -15.52 -1.62
CA GLU A 53 17.03 -16.53 -2.51
C GLU A 53 17.86 -15.91 -3.64
N CYS A 54 17.40 -14.80 -4.24
CA CYS A 54 18.14 -14.12 -5.30
C CYS A 54 19.28 -13.22 -4.79
N GLY A 55 19.53 -13.18 -3.47
CA GLY A 55 20.59 -12.39 -2.85
C GLY A 55 20.25 -10.91 -2.63
N TRP A 56 19.09 -10.41 -3.09
CA TRP A 56 18.72 -9.00 -2.99
C TRP A 56 18.79 -8.47 -1.56
N LYS A 57 18.35 -9.26 -0.56
CA LYS A 57 18.39 -8.84 0.85
C LYS A 57 19.82 -8.57 1.32
N ASP A 58 20.78 -9.37 0.90
CA ASP A 58 22.17 -9.23 1.33
C ASP A 58 22.89 -8.12 0.57
N ASP A 59 22.56 -7.92 -0.70
CA ASP A 59 22.99 -6.76 -1.49
C ASP A 59 22.52 -5.45 -0.84
N MET A 60 21.25 -5.38 -0.43
CA MET A 60 20.72 -4.20 0.26
C MET A 60 21.46 -3.93 1.57
N LYS A 61 21.72 -4.96 2.37
CA LYS A 61 22.53 -4.79 3.59
C LYS A 61 23.95 -4.32 3.26
N ALA A 62 24.57 -4.82 2.18
CA ALA A 62 25.90 -4.42 1.76
C ALA A 62 25.94 -2.95 1.33
N LEU A 63 24.93 -2.49 0.57
CA LEU A 63 24.77 -1.08 0.20
C LEU A 63 24.60 -0.19 1.44
N CYS A 64 23.78 -0.61 2.41
CA CYS A 64 23.62 0.12 3.67
C CYS A 64 24.95 0.25 4.43
N ARG A 65 25.68 -0.85 4.59
CA ARG A 65 27.00 -0.86 5.26
C ARG A 65 28.00 0.05 4.55
N ALA A 66 28.04 0.01 3.22
CA ALA A 66 28.93 0.84 2.41
C ALA A 66 28.61 2.33 2.58
N PHE A 67 27.32 2.68 2.58
CA PHE A 67 26.87 4.05 2.80
C PHE A 67 27.27 4.58 4.18
N VAL A 68 26.97 3.83 5.24
CA VAL A 68 27.33 4.20 6.63
C VAL A 68 28.84 4.32 6.79
N LYS A 69 29.62 3.41 6.18
CA LYS A 69 31.09 3.48 6.20
C LYS A 69 31.63 4.73 5.50
N LYS A 70 30.99 5.18 4.42
CA LYS A 70 31.39 6.37 3.66
C LYS A 70 31.08 7.68 4.39
N GLN A 71 29.89 7.79 4.96
CA GLN A 71 29.44 9.02 5.63
C GLN A 71 29.95 9.13 7.08
N GLY A 72 30.31 8.00 7.71
CA GLY A 72 30.65 7.92 9.12
C GLY A 72 29.42 7.61 9.98
N ARG A 73 29.58 6.68 10.94
CA ARG A 73 28.46 6.12 11.71
C ARG A 73 27.63 7.15 12.47
N ASN A 74 28.25 8.22 12.95
CA ASN A 74 27.58 9.27 13.73
C ASN A 74 26.89 10.32 12.85
N ASN A 75 27.03 10.22 11.52
CA ASN A 75 26.56 11.22 10.57
C ASN A 75 25.45 10.69 9.65
N VAL A 76 24.83 9.55 9.98
CA VAL A 76 23.78 8.92 9.17
C VAL A 76 22.55 8.65 10.04
N THR A 77 21.40 9.14 9.58
CA THR A 77 20.09 8.78 10.15
C THR A 77 19.46 7.63 9.40
N VAL A 78 18.48 6.98 10.01
CA VAL A 78 17.70 5.91 9.35
C VAL A 78 16.95 6.47 8.14
N ASP A 79 16.36 7.67 8.26
CA ASP A 79 15.64 8.33 7.17
C ASP A 79 16.53 8.62 5.97
N GLU A 80 17.76 9.12 6.19
CA GLU A 80 18.72 9.34 5.11
C GLU A 80 19.09 8.02 4.42
N LEU A 81 19.33 6.97 5.22
CA LEU A 81 19.62 5.64 4.70
C LEU A 81 18.45 5.09 3.86
N VAL A 82 17.22 5.21 4.35
CA VAL A 82 16.01 4.81 3.61
C VAL A 82 15.89 5.61 2.32
N HIS A 83 16.07 6.93 2.37
CA HIS A 83 15.98 7.80 1.20
C HIS A 83 16.96 7.40 0.10
N VAL A 84 18.20 7.08 0.46
CA VAL A 84 19.26 6.71 -0.50
C VAL A 84 19.12 5.28 -1.01
N ILE A 85 18.73 4.33 -0.15
CA ILE A 85 18.74 2.91 -0.48
C ILE A 85 17.45 2.47 -1.17
N THR A 86 16.29 3.03 -0.79
CA THR A 86 14.97 2.68 -1.38
C THR A 86 14.95 2.69 -2.91
N PRO A 87 15.40 3.75 -3.62
CA PRO A 87 15.37 3.75 -5.09
C PRO A 87 16.26 2.65 -5.70
N LYS A 88 17.41 2.37 -5.10
CA LYS A 88 18.31 1.28 -5.53
C LYS A 88 17.66 -0.08 -5.33
N GLY A 89 17.07 -0.28 -4.16
CA GLY A 89 16.37 -1.52 -3.83
C GLY A 89 15.20 -1.79 -4.76
N ARG A 90 14.39 -0.78 -5.11
CA ARG A 90 13.29 -0.92 -6.07
C ARG A 90 13.79 -1.26 -7.48
N ALA A 91 14.87 -0.61 -7.92
CA ALA A 91 15.44 -0.83 -9.25
C ALA A 91 16.12 -2.20 -9.40
N SER A 92 16.68 -2.74 -8.32
CA SER A 92 17.40 -4.02 -8.33
C SER A 92 16.52 -5.25 -8.18
N ILE A 93 15.19 -5.11 -8.07
CA ILE A 93 14.28 -6.26 -8.02
C ILE A 93 14.26 -6.93 -9.40
N PRO A 94 14.65 -8.22 -9.52
CA PRO A 94 14.63 -8.93 -10.78
C PRO A 94 13.22 -9.02 -11.38
N ASP A 95 13.13 -8.90 -12.71
CA ASP A 95 11.84 -8.97 -13.41
C ASP A 95 11.20 -10.36 -13.33
N SER A 96 11.99 -11.41 -13.13
CA SER A 96 11.49 -12.77 -12.86
C SER A 96 10.64 -12.83 -11.59
N VAL A 97 11.05 -12.15 -10.51
CA VAL A 97 10.30 -12.09 -9.25
C VAL A 97 8.99 -11.33 -9.43
N LYS A 98 9.03 -10.21 -10.15
CA LYS A 98 7.82 -9.43 -10.49
C LYS A 98 6.85 -10.24 -11.35
N ALA A 99 7.37 -10.97 -12.33
CA ALA A 99 6.59 -11.83 -13.22
C ALA A 99 5.93 -12.98 -12.45
N GLU A 100 6.64 -13.63 -11.52
CA GLU A 100 6.08 -14.68 -10.67
C GLU A 100 4.93 -14.15 -9.82
N LEU A 101 5.11 -13.01 -9.15
CA LEU A 101 4.04 -12.38 -8.34
C LEU A 101 2.84 -11.99 -9.19
N LEU A 102 3.06 -11.38 -10.35
CA LEU A 102 1.98 -11.01 -11.26
C LEU A 102 1.22 -12.24 -11.75
N GLN A 103 1.91 -13.33 -12.02
CA GLN A 103 1.28 -14.60 -12.41
C GLN A 103 0.43 -15.16 -11.27
N ARG A 104 0.91 -15.14 -10.03
CA ARG A 104 0.13 -15.59 -8.86
C ARG A 104 -1.13 -14.75 -8.65
N ILE A 105 -1.03 -13.43 -8.78
CA ILE A 105 -2.18 -12.52 -8.71
C ILE A 105 -3.21 -12.88 -9.80
N ARG A 106 -2.77 -13.06 -11.05
CA ARG A 106 -3.67 -13.45 -12.16
C ARG A 106 -4.36 -14.78 -11.88
N THR A 107 -3.62 -15.80 -11.46
CA THR A 107 -4.17 -17.11 -11.13
C THR A 107 -5.22 -17.02 -10.02
N PHE A 108 -4.93 -16.26 -8.95
CA PHE A 108 -5.89 -16.03 -7.87
C PHE A 108 -7.18 -15.38 -8.40
N LEU A 109 -7.06 -14.31 -9.19
CA LEU A 109 -8.23 -13.59 -9.72
C LEU A 109 -9.07 -14.47 -10.67
N MET A 110 -8.43 -15.32 -11.48
CA MET A 110 -9.13 -16.28 -12.33
C MET A 110 -9.85 -17.34 -11.52
N SER A 111 -9.22 -17.87 -10.46
CA SER A 111 -9.84 -18.87 -9.59
C SER A 111 -11.01 -18.34 -8.78
N ALA A 112 -10.96 -17.05 -8.41
CA ALA A 112 -11.97 -16.42 -7.57
C ALA A 112 -13.11 -15.77 -8.36
N ALA A 113 -13.07 -15.83 -9.70
CA ALA A 113 -14.15 -15.41 -10.60
C ALA A 113 -15.09 -16.57 -11.00
N VAL A 114 -14.85 -17.77 -10.45
CA VAL A 114 -15.69 -18.97 -10.58
C VAL A 114 -16.52 -19.14 -9.31
#